data_AF-A0A3P6TVK6-F1
#
_entry.id   AF-A0A3P6TVK6-F1
#
_cell.length_a   1.000
_cell.length_b   1.000
_cell.length_c   1.000
_cell.angle_alpha   90.00
_cell.angle_beta   90.00
_cell.angle_gamma   90.00
#
_symmetry.space_group_name_H-M   'P 1'
#
loop_
_entity.id
_entity.type
_entity.pdbx_description
1 polymer ?
#
loop_
_entity_poly.entity_id
_entity_poly.type
_entity_poly.pdbx_seq_one_letter_code
_entity_poly.pdbx_strand_id
1 'polypeptide(L)'
;MCILVAPVIICQRRHKDKDDAYVNLIPLHVIPQGCSLDSYYGYGIVDGSLEKCDKYSEAKSGDEEFSSEYEEIKCRTLRMHGRVKNNKCECKPGWKGPICNEYYGCPAGFSLYNSVCTPNSCQHNGTIAIGSKQIECICQAPWDGRNCERLACWRMAAKEHEKRWRNAGDRCRCADEYEGDNCDKIIKCKNDGEIVEGRCNCKESFYGEICEKKCPADQTCGATSTWFSPAITFLAFLCFCLLRL
;
A
#
# COMPACT_ATOMS: atom_id res chain seq x y z
N MET A 1 -6.87 -33.41 27.35
CA MET A 1 -7.07 -32.91 25.97
C MET A 1 -6.27 -31.63 25.82
N CYS A 2 -5.08 -31.68 25.21
CA CYS A 2 -4.38 -30.47 24.79
C CYS A 2 -5.04 -29.98 23.50
N ILE A 3 -5.69 -28.82 23.56
CA ILE A 3 -6.21 -28.14 22.37
C ILE A 3 -4.99 -27.53 21.67
N LEU A 4 -4.52 -28.19 20.61
CA LEU A 4 -3.60 -27.61 19.65
C LEU A 4 -4.34 -26.49 18.92
N VAL A 5 -4.17 -25.25 19.40
CA VAL A 5 -4.56 -24.06 18.63
C VAL A 5 -3.53 -23.95 17.51
N ALA A 6 -3.88 -24.40 16.31
CA ALA A 6 -3.07 -24.17 15.12
C ALA A 6 -2.88 -22.65 14.97
N PRO A 7 -1.65 -22.14 14.82
CA PRO A 7 -1.46 -20.74 14.48
C PRO A 7 -2.14 -20.52 13.14
N VAL A 8 -3.19 -19.69 13.14
CA VAL A 8 -3.76 -19.16 11.91
C VAL A 8 -2.61 -18.41 11.24
N ILE A 9 -2.03 -18.98 10.19
CA ILE A 9 -1.09 -18.27 9.32
C ILE A 9 -1.94 -17.21 8.62
N ILE A 10 -2.04 -16.04 9.25
CA ILE A 10 -2.74 -14.90 8.68
C ILE A 10 -1.96 -14.51 7.43
N CYS A 11 -2.54 -14.79 6.27
CA CYS A 11 -2.12 -14.26 4.99
C CYS A 11 -1.86 -12.75 5.16
N GLN A 12 -0.61 -12.32 5.06
CA GLN A 12 -0.25 -10.92 5.29
C GLN A 12 -0.76 -10.08 4.12
N ARG A 13 -1.99 -9.58 4.26
CA ARG A 13 -2.63 -8.68 3.31
C ARG A 13 -2.17 -7.25 3.56
N ARG A 14 -1.63 -6.62 2.53
CA ARG A 14 -1.16 -5.23 2.57
C ARG A 14 -2.22 -4.31 2.01
N HIS A 15 -3.05 -3.76 2.88
CA HIS A 15 -4.00 -2.70 2.52
C HIS A 15 -3.27 -1.43 2.03
N LYS A 16 -3.89 -0.62 1.19
CA LYS A 16 -3.37 0.72 0.84
C LYS A 16 -3.87 1.70 1.89
N ASP A 17 -2.98 2.07 2.77
CA ASP A 17 -3.15 2.93 3.94
C ASP A 17 -2.29 4.20 3.86
N LYS A 18 -1.45 4.29 2.83
CA LYS A 18 -0.59 5.44 2.52
C LYS A 18 -0.76 5.88 1.07
N ASP A 19 -0.51 7.15 0.82
CA ASP A 19 -0.43 7.71 -0.53
C ASP A 19 0.93 7.46 -1.20
N ASP A 20 1.09 7.95 -2.43
CA ASP A 20 2.33 7.80 -3.21
C ASP A 20 3.54 8.54 -2.58
N ALA A 21 3.29 9.49 -1.67
CA ALA A 21 4.30 10.19 -0.89
C ALA A 21 4.60 9.50 0.46
N TYR A 22 4.06 8.29 0.68
CA TYR A 22 4.17 7.52 1.92
C TYR A 22 3.57 8.22 3.16
N VAL A 23 2.63 9.15 2.95
CA VAL A 23 1.86 9.79 4.02
C VAL A 23 0.63 8.94 4.32
N ASN A 24 0.31 8.78 5.60
CA ASN A 24 -0.89 8.03 6.02
C ASN A 24 -2.15 8.70 5.48
N LEU A 25 -3.00 7.90 4.86
CA LEU A 25 -4.32 8.32 4.42
C LEU A 25 -5.23 8.50 5.62
N ILE A 26 -5.98 9.60 5.66
CA ILE A 26 -6.91 9.91 6.75
C ILE A 26 -8.33 9.61 6.28
N PRO A 27 -9.05 8.63 6.87
CA PRO A 27 -10.42 8.34 6.45
C PRO A 27 -11.33 9.56 6.58
N LEU A 28 -12.13 9.86 5.57
CA LEU A 28 -12.97 11.07 5.59
C LEU A 28 -14.01 11.06 6.73
N HIS A 29 -14.51 9.88 7.10
CA HIS A 29 -15.53 9.73 8.14
C HIS A 29 -15.04 10.04 9.56
N VAL A 30 -13.72 10.12 9.79
CA VAL A 30 -13.16 10.48 11.10
C VAL A 30 -12.92 11.98 11.24
N ILE A 31 -13.22 12.77 10.20
CA ILE A 31 -13.04 14.22 10.24
C ILE A 31 -14.20 14.87 11.02
N PRO A 32 -13.91 15.67 12.07
CA PRO A 32 -14.94 16.28 12.90
C PRO A 32 -15.66 17.44 12.19
N GLN A 33 -16.82 17.83 12.75
CA GLN A 33 -17.47 19.09 12.41
C GLN A 33 -16.72 20.26 13.05
N GLY A 34 -16.57 21.36 12.31
CA GLY A 34 -15.83 22.53 12.71
C GLY A 34 -14.32 22.33 12.70
N CYS A 35 -13.60 23.46 12.82
CA CYS A 35 -12.18 23.46 13.15
C CYS A 35 -12.03 23.75 14.64
N SER A 36 -11.40 22.83 15.37
CA SER A 36 -11.17 22.95 16.80
C SER A 36 -9.77 22.44 17.14
N LEU A 37 -9.34 22.64 18.40
CA LEU A 37 -8.09 22.06 18.90
C LEU A 37 -8.10 20.51 18.81
N ASP A 38 -9.28 19.89 18.75
CA ASP A 38 -9.49 18.45 18.61
C ASP A 38 -9.53 17.98 17.15
N SER A 39 -9.27 18.86 16.17
CA SER A 39 -9.04 18.49 14.77
C SER A 39 -7.72 17.74 14.64
N TYR A 40 -7.66 16.51 15.16
CA TYR A 40 -6.45 15.68 15.32
C TYR A 40 -5.62 15.54 14.03
N TYR A 41 -6.29 15.57 12.88
CA TYR A 41 -5.65 15.45 11.56
C TYR A 41 -5.41 16.80 10.85
N GLY A 42 -5.73 17.93 11.48
CA GLY A 42 -5.63 19.27 10.90
C GLY A 42 -6.74 19.61 9.88
N TYR A 43 -7.82 18.82 9.86
CA TYR A 43 -8.97 19.01 8.98
C TYR A 43 -10.27 19.11 9.77
N GLY A 44 -11.27 19.77 9.19
CA GLY A 44 -12.61 19.90 9.75
C GLY A 44 -13.66 20.14 8.67
N ILE A 45 -14.91 19.78 8.95
CA ILE A 45 -16.06 20.12 8.10
C ILE A 45 -16.65 21.44 8.58
N VAL A 46 -16.48 22.52 7.82
CA VAL A 46 -16.99 23.85 8.16
C VAL A 46 -18.01 24.27 7.12
N ASP A 47 -19.22 24.65 7.55
CA ASP A 47 -20.31 25.07 6.65
C ASP A 47 -20.58 24.06 5.51
N GLY A 48 -20.48 22.76 5.82
CA GLY A 48 -20.68 21.68 4.85
C GLY A 48 -19.52 21.45 3.88
N SER A 49 -18.37 22.08 4.12
CA SER A 49 -17.17 22.07 3.28
C SER A 49 -16.00 21.43 4.02
N LEU A 50 -15.24 20.53 3.39
CA LEU A 50 -13.99 20.03 3.98
C LEU A 50 -12.91 21.11 3.87
N GLU A 51 -12.31 21.46 5.01
CA GLU A 51 -11.32 22.53 5.14
C GLU A 51 -10.07 22.02 5.88
N LYS A 52 -8.91 22.56 5.49
CA LYS A 52 -7.67 22.43 6.28
C LYS A 52 -7.63 23.54 7.32
N CYS A 53 -7.68 23.20 8.60
CA CYS A 53 -8.07 24.14 9.65
C CYS A 53 -7.14 25.33 9.83
N ASP A 54 -5.83 25.12 9.78
CA ASP A 54 -4.86 26.23 9.89
C ASP A 54 -5.05 27.20 8.72
N LYS A 55 -5.15 26.67 7.50
CA LYS A 55 -5.30 27.47 6.28
C LYS A 55 -6.64 28.15 6.17
N TYR A 56 -7.71 27.50 6.62
CA TYR A 56 -9.04 28.10 6.69
C TYR A 56 -9.08 29.28 7.65
N SER A 57 -8.42 29.16 8.80
CA SER A 57 -8.33 30.22 9.81
C SER A 57 -7.51 31.40 9.29
N GLU A 58 -6.35 31.13 8.69
CA GLU A 58 -5.52 32.12 8.01
C GLU A 58 -6.31 32.85 6.90
N ALA A 59 -7.08 32.13 6.08
CA ALA A 59 -7.84 32.71 4.96
C ALA A 59 -8.98 33.62 5.41
N LYS A 60 -9.52 33.41 6.62
CA LYS A 60 -10.52 34.31 7.22
C LYS A 60 -9.92 35.62 7.72
N SER A 61 -8.68 35.58 8.20
CA SER A 61 -7.97 36.74 8.75
C SER A 61 -7.08 37.46 7.73
N GLY A 62 -6.75 36.77 6.64
CA GLY A 62 -5.81 37.21 5.62
C GLY A 62 -6.41 38.17 4.61
N ASP A 63 -5.58 38.60 3.68
CA ASP A 63 -5.99 39.43 2.55
C ASP A 63 -6.65 38.61 1.43
N GLU A 64 -7.20 39.33 0.45
CA GLU A 64 -7.98 38.74 -0.65
C GLU A 64 -7.13 37.82 -1.54
N GLU A 65 -5.83 38.11 -1.67
CA GLU A 65 -4.88 37.30 -2.44
C GLU A 65 -4.66 35.93 -1.79
N PHE A 66 -4.36 35.89 -0.49
CA PHE A 66 -4.19 34.64 0.24
C PHE A 66 -5.47 33.78 0.23
N SER A 67 -6.63 34.43 0.39
CA SER A 67 -7.93 33.76 0.32
C SER A 67 -8.14 33.08 -1.04
N SER A 68 -7.76 33.74 -2.14
CA SER A 68 -7.83 33.19 -3.49
C SER A 68 -6.89 31.99 -3.69
N GLU A 69 -5.63 32.09 -3.23
CA GLU A 69 -4.67 30.98 -3.31
C GLU A 69 -5.17 29.75 -2.55
N TYR A 70 -5.73 29.95 -1.36
CA TYR A 70 -6.30 28.87 -0.57
C TYR A 70 -7.45 28.18 -1.31
N GLU A 71 -8.36 28.94 -1.92
CA GLU A 71 -9.48 28.39 -2.69
C GLU A 71 -9.01 27.55 -3.89
N GLU A 72 -7.94 27.97 -4.58
CA GLU A 72 -7.34 27.17 -5.66
C GLU A 72 -6.76 25.84 -5.16
N ILE A 73 -5.97 25.89 -4.08
CA ILE A 73 -5.39 24.70 -3.45
C ILE A 73 -6.52 23.77 -2.98
N LYS A 74 -7.52 24.30 -2.29
CA LYS A 74 -8.70 23.57 -1.81
C LYS A 74 -9.41 22.86 -2.96
N CYS A 75 -9.58 23.52 -4.10
CA CYS A 75 -10.23 22.91 -5.25
C CYS A 75 -9.41 21.77 -5.86
N ARG A 76 -8.09 21.93 -5.92
CA ARG A 76 -7.19 20.92 -6.48
C ARG A 76 -7.05 19.69 -5.56
N THR A 77 -7.00 19.90 -4.25
CA THR A 77 -6.59 18.85 -3.30
C THR A 77 -7.77 18.26 -2.51
N LEU A 78 -8.79 19.06 -2.20
CA LEU A 78 -9.89 18.66 -1.31
C LEU A 78 -11.23 18.47 -2.03
N ARG A 79 -11.32 18.67 -3.35
CA ARG A 79 -12.54 18.44 -4.13
C ARG A 79 -12.32 17.46 -5.27
N MET A 80 -13.05 16.34 -5.27
CA MET A 80 -13.00 15.35 -6.35
C MET A 80 -13.58 15.92 -7.66
N HIS A 81 -14.71 16.63 -7.56
CA HIS A 81 -15.35 17.30 -8.70
C HIS A 81 -15.51 18.80 -8.44
N GLY A 82 -14.43 19.46 -8.00
CA GLY A 82 -14.39 20.91 -7.80
C GLY A 82 -14.09 21.69 -9.09
N ARG A 83 -14.47 22.97 -9.09
CA ARG A 83 -13.99 23.98 -10.03
C ARG A 83 -13.84 25.32 -9.30
N VAL A 84 -12.85 26.11 -9.70
CA VAL A 84 -12.74 27.50 -9.24
C VAL A 84 -13.66 28.37 -10.09
N LYS A 85 -14.51 29.17 -9.45
CA LYS A 85 -15.38 30.16 -10.09
C LYS A 85 -15.44 31.40 -9.20
N ASN A 86 -15.17 32.58 -9.76
CA ASN A 86 -15.12 33.84 -9.01
C ASN A 86 -14.23 33.76 -7.75
N ASN A 87 -13.01 33.23 -7.91
CA ASN A 87 -12.02 33.01 -6.85
C ASN A 87 -12.50 32.15 -5.68
N LYS A 88 -13.56 31.37 -5.87
CA LYS A 88 -14.06 30.41 -4.89
C LYS A 88 -14.09 29.03 -5.48
N CYS A 89 -13.71 28.03 -4.70
CA CYS A 89 -13.91 26.66 -5.07
C CYS A 89 -15.35 26.23 -4.80
N GLU A 90 -16.02 25.77 -5.85
CA GLU A 90 -17.38 25.20 -5.79
C GLU A 90 -17.42 23.82 -6.44
N CYS A 91 -18.44 23.03 -6.14
CA CYS A 91 -18.67 21.78 -6.87
C CYS A 91 -19.08 22.05 -8.31
N LYS A 92 -18.61 21.20 -9.24
CA LYS A 92 -19.12 21.17 -10.61
C LYS A 92 -20.63 20.89 -10.61
N PRO A 93 -21.38 21.36 -11.63
CA PRO A 93 -22.81 21.09 -11.74
C PRO A 93 -23.12 19.59 -11.61
N GLY A 94 -24.13 19.25 -10.82
CA GLY A 94 -24.49 17.86 -10.54
C GLY A 94 -23.76 17.23 -9.35
N TRP A 95 -22.70 17.86 -8.82
CA TRP A 95 -21.94 17.35 -7.67
C TRP A 95 -22.21 18.15 -6.39
N LYS A 96 -22.10 17.49 -5.24
CA LYS A 96 -22.33 18.06 -3.91
C LYS A 96 -21.50 17.35 -2.83
N GLY A 97 -21.69 17.80 -1.60
CA GLY A 97 -21.02 17.26 -0.42
C GLY A 97 -19.69 17.96 -0.12
N PRO A 98 -19.07 17.66 1.04
CA PRO A 98 -17.93 18.40 1.56
C PRO A 98 -16.67 18.32 0.70
N ILE A 99 -16.57 17.28 -0.14
CA ILE A 99 -15.46 17.06 -1.07
C ILE A 99 -15.92 16.98 -2.53
N CYS A 100 -17.15 17.41 -2.84
CA CYS A 100 -17.76 17.29 -4.18
C CYS A 100 -17.71 15.86 -4.75
N ASN A 101 -18.02 14.84 -3.94
CA ASN A 101 -18.03 13.43 -4.36
C ASN A 101 -19.43 12.85 -4.53
N GLU A 102 -20.47 13.48 -3.99
CA GLU A 102 -21.84 13.00 -4.12
C GLU A 102 -22.47 13.53 -5.41
N TYR A 103 -23.29 12.73 -6.07
CA TYR A 103 -23.96 13.12 -7.31
C TYR A 103 -25.46 13.30 -7.09
N TYR A 104 -26.04 14.43 -7.52
CA TYR A 104 -27.47 14.72 -7.34
C TYR A 104 -28.39 13.68 -7.99
N GLY A 105 -27.94 13.02 -9.06
CA GLY A 105 -28.69 11.96 -9.74
C GLY A 105 -28.66 10.61 -9.04
N CYS A 106 -27.93 10.47 -7.93
CA CYS A 106 -27.85 9.24 -7.15
C CYS A 106 -28.63 9.36 -5.82
N PRO A 107 -29.02 8.22 -5.21
CA PRO A 107 -29.60 8.22 -3.87
C PRO A 107 -28.71 8.93 -2.84
N ALA A 108 -29.29 9.37 -1.73
CA ALA A 108 -28.53 10.05 -0.67
C ALA A 108 -27.37 9.17 -0.18
N GLY A 109 -26.18 9.76 -0.07
CA GLY A 109 -24.96 9.05 0.30
C GLY A 109 -24.31 8.24 -0.81
N PHE A 110 -24.82 8.25 -2.05
CA PHE A 110 -24.21 7.58 -3.20
C PHE A 110 -23.45 8.57 -4.10
N SER A 111 -22.42 8.06 -4.75
CA SER A 111 -21.60 8.74 -5.74
C SER A 111 -21.81 8.13 -7.12
N LEU A 112 -21.38 8.81 -8.17
CA LEU A 112 -21.39 8.30 -9.54
C LEU A 112 -19.99 7.79 -9.90
N TYR A 113 -19.85 6.48 -10.14
CA TYR A 113 -18.62 5.87 -10.63
C TYR A 113 -18.91 5.09 -11.91
N ASN A 114 -18.18 5.39 -12.99
CA ASN A 114 -18.42 4.81 -14.33
C ASN A 114 -19.90 4.80 -14.74
N SER A 115 -20.58 5.93 -14.51
CA SER A 115 -22.01 6.14 -14.82
C SER A 115 -23.00 5.28 -14.02
N VAL A 116 -22.55 4.63 -12.94
CA VAL A 116 -23.40 3.86 -12.03
C VAL A 116 -23.35 4.48 -10.64
N CYS A 117 -24.49 4.50 -9.95
CA CYS A 117 -24.54 4.94 -8.56
C CYS A 117 -23.92 3.88 -7.65
N THR A 118 -22.86 4.24 -6.93
CA THR A 118 -22.17 3.39 -5.96
C THR A 118 -22.17 4.05 -4.59
N PRO A 119 -22.08 3.30 -3.48
CA PRO A 119 -22.08 3.90 -2.13
C PRO A 119 -20.99 4.95 -1.92
N ASN A 120 -19.85 4.80 -2.59
CA ASN A 120 -18.86 5.84 -2.73
C ASN A 120 -17.99 5.57 -3.98
N SER A 121 -17.07 6.48 -4.32
CA SER A 121 -16.20 6.37 -5.49
C SER A 121 -15.10 5.30 -5.36
N CYS A 122 -14.82 4.83 -4.14
CA CYS A 122 -13.85 3.78 -3.85
C CYS A 122 -14.46 2.38 -4.05
N GLN A 123 -13.90 1.64 -4.99
CA GLN A 123 -14.32 0.29 -5.33
C GLN A 123 -13.86 -0.74 -4.29
N HIS A 124 -14.42 -1.96 -4.38
CA HIS A 124 -13.97 -3.12 -3.61
C HIS A 124 -13.87 -2.88 -2.09
N ASN A 125 -14.90 -2.24 -1.52
CA ASN A 125 -14.98 -1.90 -0.10
C ASN A 125 -13.85 -0.95 0.36
N GLY A 126 -13.40 -0.08 -0.54
CA GLY A 126 -12.49 1.01 -0.22
C GLY A 126 -13.17 2.14 0.55
N THR A 127 -12.37 2.94 1.23
CA THR A 127 -12.83 4.06 2.05
C THR A 127 -12.26 5.36 1.52
N ILE A 128 -13.12 6.36 1.29
CA ILE A 128 -12.66 7.71 0.90
C ILE A 128 -11.75 8.26 1.99
N ALA A 129 -10.60 8.78 1.58
CA ALA A 129 -9.59 9.32 2.46
C ALA A 129 -8.92 10.58 1.88
N ILE A 130 -8.37 11.36 2.79
CA ILE A 130 -7.56 12.54 2.48
C ILE A 130 -6.12 12.07 2.33
N GLY A 131 -5.56 12.22 1.13
CA GLY A 131 -4.13 12.07 0.86
C GLY A 131 -3.41 13.43 0.87
N SER A 132 -2.07 13.41 0.79
CA SER A 132 -1.26 14.63 0.82
C SER A 132 -1.46 15.53 -0.41
N LYS A 133 -1.81 14.94 -1.56
CA LYS A 133 -1.96 15.66 -2.84
C LYS A 133 -3.41 15.86 -3.26
N GLN A 134 -4.29 14.92 -2.92
CA GLN A 134 -5.67 14.90 -3.36
C GLN A 134 -6.50 13.92 -2.51
N ILE A 135 -7.83 14.03 -2.60
CA ILE A 135 -8.73 12.96 -2.14
C ILE A 135 -8.49 11.69 -2.96
N GLU A 136 -8.39 10.57 -2.26
CA GLU A 136 -8.21 9.24 -2.84
C GLU A 136 -8.81 8.19 -1.92
N CYS A 137 -8.50 6.91 -2.14
CA CYS A 137 -9.06 5.82 -1.37
C CYS A 137 -8.02 5.03 -0.59
N ILE A 138 -8.40 4.64 0.63
CA ILE A 138 -7.83 3.51 1.35
C ILE A 138 -8.39 2.24 0.70
N CYS A 139 -7.52 1.32 0.29
CA CYS A 139 -7.91 0.13 -0.46
C CYS A 139 -7.67 -1.15 0.33
N GLN A 140 -8.66 -2.05 0.26
CA GLN A 140 -8.51 -3.39 0.79
C GLN A 140 -7.65 -4.22 -0.16
N ALA A 141 -6.67 -4.97 0.37
CA ALA A 141 -5.92 -5.91 -0.47
C ALA A 141 -6.90 -6.90 -1.14
N PRO A 142 -6.67 -7.30 -2.40
CA PRO A 142 -5.50 -7.02 -3.24
C PRO A 142 -5.57 -5.71 -4.05
N TRP A 143 -6.54 -4.82 -3.79
CA TRP A 143 -6.83 -3.69 -4.66
C TRP A 143 -5.92 -2.49 -4.40
N ASP A 144 -5.63 -1.74 -5.45
CA ASP A 144 -4.95 -0.45 -5.42
C ASP A 144 -5.50 0.51 -6.50
N GLY A 145 -4.76 1.58 -6.76
CA GLY A 145 -5.21 2.68 -7.62
C GLY A 145 -5.78 3.83 -6.78
N ARG A 146 -6.29 4.83 -7.47
CA ARG A 146 -6.84 6.01 -6.80
C ARG A 146 -8.17 5.68 -6.13
N ASN A 147 -8.98 4.87 -6.81
CA ASN A 147 -10.34 4.49 -6.46
C ASN A 147 -10.45 2.99 -6.17
N CYS A 148 -9.35 2.30 -5.84
CA CYS A 148 -9.31 0.86 -5.57
C CYS A 148 -9.78 -0.01 -6.73
N GLU A 149 -9.66 0.48 -7.96
CA GLU A 149 -10.15 -0.13 -9.19
C GLU A 149 -9.19 -1.17 -9.78
N ARG A 150 -7.90 -1.12 -9.40
CA ARG A 150 -6.86 -1.94 -10.01
C ARG A 150 -6.52 -3.13 -9.12
N LEU A 151 -6.57 -4.33 -9.71
CA LEU A 151 -6.11 -5.54 -9.05
C LEU A 151 -4.59 -5.53 -8.91
N ALA A 152 -4.07 -5.70 -7.70
CA ALA A 152 -2.66 -5.66 -7.37
C ALA A 152 -2.28 -6.84 -6.46
N CYS A 153 -2.26 -8.06 -7.01
CA CYS A 153 -2.10 -9.29 -6.24
C CYS A 153 -0.78 -9.41 -5.46
N TRP A 154 0.24 -8.63 -5.80
CA TRP A 154 1.46 -8.52 -4.97
C TRP A 154 1.15 -8.03 -3.54
N ARG A 155 0.03 -7.33 -3.33
CA ARG A 155 -0.46 -6.91 -1.99
C ARG A 155 -1.00 -8.04 -1.13
N MET A 156 -1.12 -9.26 -1.67
CA MET A 156 -1.47 -10.46 -0.90
C MET A 156 -0.26 -11.08 -0.18
N ALA A 157 0.94 -10.54 -0.40
CA ALA A 157 2.17 -11.02 0.22
C ALA A 157 2.88 -9.92 1.03
N ALA A 158 3.75 -10.40 1.93
CA ALA A 158 4.82 -9.58 2.48
C ALA A 158 5.74 -9.06 1.35
N LYS A 159 6.47 -7.98 1.62
CA LYS A 159 7.24 -7.23 0.59
C LYS A 159 8.27 -8.10 -0.12
N GLU A 160 8.88 -9.02 0.61
CA GLU A 160 9.87 -9.99 0.16
C GLU A 160 9.27 -11.10 -0.74
N HIS A 161 7.96 -11.29 -0.70
CA HIS A 161 7.26 -12.39 -1.38
C HIS A 161 6.22 -11.90 -2.41
N GLU A 162 6.22 -10.60 -2.75
CA GLU A 162 5.34 -10.00 -3.77
C GLU A 162 5.35 -10.76 -5.09
N LYS A 163 6.50 -11.32 -5.47
CA LYS A 163 6.68 -12.08 -6.72
C LYS A 163 6.00 -13.45 -6.71
N ARG A 164 5.51 -13.95 -5.58
CA ARG A 164 4.78 -15.22 -5.49
C ARG A 164 3.33 -15.12 -5.98
N TRP A 165 2.80 -13.90 -6.09
CA TRP A 165 1.42 -13.64 -6.53
C TRP A 165 1.34 -13.03 -7.94
N ARG A 166 0.30 -13.39 -8.68
CA ARG A 166 0.01 -12.89 -10.04
C ARG A 166 -1.46 -12.49 -10.18
N ASN A 167 -1.68 -11.43 -10.94
CA ASN A 167 -3.02 -11.08 -11.42
C ASN A 167 -3.46 -12.14 -12.45
N ALA A 168 -4.69 -12.64 -12.34
CA ALA A 168 -5.29 -13.57 -13.28
C ALA A 168 -6.75 -13.20 -13.51
N GLY A 169 -6.98 -12.30 -14.47
CA GLY A 169 -8.30 -11.70 -14.69
C GLY A 169 -8.69 -10.83 -13.50
N ASP A 170 -9.77 -11.19 -12.84
CA ASP A 170 -10.37 -10.52 -11.68
C ASP A 170 -9.95 -11.11 -10.32
N ARG A 171 -9.05 -12.10 -10.31
CA ARG A 171 -8.61 -12.79 -9.10
C ARG A 171 -7.09 -12.92 -9.01
N CYS A 172 -6.63 -13.24 -7.80
CA CYS A 172 -5.23 -13.56 -7.55
C CYS A 172 -4.97 -15.06 -7.67
N ARG A 173 -3.79 -15.39 -8.17
CA ARG A 173 -3.25 -16.76 -8.18
C ARG A 173 -1.77 -16.75 -7.82
N CYS A 174 -1.24 -17.92 -7.46
CA CYS A 174 0.19 -18.10 -7.34
C CYS A 174 0.89 -18.00 -8.71
N ALA A 175 2.11 -17.47 -8.70
CA ALA A 175 3.03 -17.62 -9.81
C ALA A 175 3.34 -19.11 -10.03
N ASP A 176 3.76 -19.46 -11.25
CA ASP A 176 3.83 -20.85 -11.70
C ASP A 176 4.81 -21.73 -10.91
N GLU A 177 5.69 -21.11 -10.11
CA GLU A 177 6.66 -21.76 -9.25
C GLU A 177 6.18 -22.02 -7.82
N TYR A 178 4.99 -21.55 -7.47
CA TYR A 178 4.45 -21.59 -6.11
C TYR A 178 3.03 -22.18 -6.05
N GLU A 179 2.68 -22.78 -4.92
CA GLU A 179 1.33 -23.25 -4.62
C GLU A 179 0.93 -23.02 -3.15
N GLY A 180 -0.31 -23.41 -2.83
CA GLY A 180 -0.94 -23.27 -1.52
C GLY A 180 -1.72 -21.96 -1.40
N ASP A 181 -2.54 -21.85 -0.35
CA ASP A 181 -3.45 -20.72 -0.16
C ASP A 181 -2.72 -19.37 -0.03
N ASN A 182 -1.46 -19.40 0.43
CA ASN A 182 -0.60 -18.24 0.59
C ASN A 182 0.54 -18.15 -0.43
N CYS A 183 0.59 -19.08 -1.40
CA CYS A 183 1.68 -19.20 -2.37
C CYS A 183 3.06 -19.39 -1.73
N ASP A 184 3.14 -20.08 -0.59
CA ASP A 184 4.38 -20.23 0.18
C ASP A 184 5.13 -21.54 -0.11
N LYS A 185 4.51 -22.48 -0.83
CA LYS A 185 5.14 -23.75 -1.18
C LYS A 185 5.78 -23.66 -2.56
N ILE A 186 7.09 -23.81 -2.63
CA ILE A 186 7.84 -23.88 -3.89
C ILE A 186 7.59 -25.25 -4.55
N ILE A 187 7.13 -25.24 -5.79
CA ILE A 187 6.86 -26.46 -6.59
C ILE A 187 7.73 -26.57 -7.83
N LYS A 188 8.43 -25.49 -8.20
CA LYS A 188 9.33 -25.46 -9.37
C LYS A 188 10.48 -24.48 -9.15
N CYS A 189 11.66 -24.84 -9.64
CA CYS A 189 12.82 -23.96 -9.71
C CYS A 189 13.05 -23.51 -11.16
N LYS A 190 13.68 -22.35 -11.35
CA LYS A 190 14.17 -21.87 -12.65
C LYS A 190 15.62 -22.30 -12.88
N ASN A 191 16.08 -22.14 -14.12
CA ASN A 191 17.49 -22.32 -14.51
C ASN A 191 18.09 -23.64 -14.03
N ASP A 192 17.33 -24.73 -14.24
CA ASP A 192 17.70 -26.10 -13.90
C ASP A 192 18.03 -26.31 -12.40
N GLY A 193 17.52 -25.45 -11.52
CA GLY A 193 17.54 -25.69 -10.08
C GLY A 193 16.72 -26.91 -9.70
N GLU A 194 17.10 -27.55 -8.60
CA GLU A 194 16.45 -28.77 -8.10
C GLU A 194 15.80 -28.49 -6.75
N ILE A 195 14.60 -29.02 -6.52
CA ILE A 195 13.94 -28.87 -5.22
C ILE A 195 14.55 -29.88 -4.25
N VAL A 196 15.17 -29.38 -3.19
CA VAL A 196 15.74 -30.14 -2.09
C VAL A 196 15.11 -29.63 -0.79
N GLU A 197 14.42 -30.50 -0.06
CA GLU A 197 13.75 -30.17 1.21
C GLU A 197 12.82 -28.94 1.12
N GLY A 198 12.08 -28.82 0.01
CA GLY A 198 11.12 -27.73 -0.20
C GLY A 198 11.75 -26.37 -0.56
N ARG A 199 13.05 -26.33 -0.86
CA ARG A 199 13.77 -25.15 -1.34
C ARG A 199 14.48 -25.46 -2.65
N CYS A 200 14.78 -24.43 -3.45
CA CYS A 200 15.56 -24.61 -4.65
C CYS A 200 17.07 -24.61 -4.35
N ASN A 201 17.74 -25.70 -4.75
CA ASN A 201 19.19 -25.77 -4.87
C ASN A 201 19.60 -25.30 -6.27
N CYS A 202 20.30 -24.17 -6.35
CA CYS A 202 20.63 -23.51 -7.61
C CYS A 202 21.97 -23.98 -8.19
N LYS A 203 22.09 -23.99 -9.51
CA LYS A 203 23.38 -24.15 -10.19
C LYS A 203 24.29 -22.93 -9.91
N GLU A 204 25.61 -23.11 -10.03
CA GLU A 204 26.62 -22.15 -9.55
C GLU A 204 26.47 -20.70 -10.06
N SER A 205 25.91 -20.52 -11.26
CA SER A 205 25.70 -19.21 -11.89
C SER A 205 24.34 -18.55 -11.57
N PHE A 206 23.54 -19.15 -10.70
CA PHE A 206 22.21 -18.66 -10.34
C PHE A 206 21.97 -18.65 -8.83
N TYR A 207 21.09 -17.75 -8.40
CA TYR A 207 20.65 -17.60 -7.02
C TYR A 207 19.23 -17.04 -6.96
N GLY A 208 18.72 -16.84 -5.75
CA GLY A 208 17.35 -16.43 -5.50
C GLY A 208 16.53 -17.57 -4.92
N GLU A 209 15.28 -17.27 -4.56
CA GLU A 209 14.41 -18.24 -3.91
C GLU A 209 14.09 -19.43 -4.83
N ILE A 210 13.93 -19.15 -6.13
CA ILE A 210 13.62 -20.14 -7.17
C ILE A 210 14.69 -20.14 -8.27
N CYS A 211 15.92 -19.73 -7.93
CA CYS A 211 17.05 -19.61 -8.86
C CYS A 211 16.83 -18.65 -10.03
N GLU A 212 16.00 -17.62 -9.86
CA GLU A 212 15.61 -16.70 -10.93
C GLU A 212 16.64 -15.60 -11.25
N LYS A 213 17.65 -15.42 -10.39
CA LYS A 213 18.67 -14.37 -10.53
C LYS A 213 19.98 -14.98 -11.02
N LYS A 214 20.66 -14.29 -11.94
CA LYS A 214 21.99 -14.67 -12.44
C LYS A 214 23.08 -13.99 -11.62
N CYS A 215 24.16 -14.71 -11.30
CA CYS A 215 25.33 -14.11 -10.65
C CYS A 215 25.98 -13.04 -11.56
N PRO A 216 26.72 -12.07 -10.98
CA PRO A 216 27.63 -11.22 -11.75
C PRO A 216 28.61 -12.07 -12.58
N ALA A 217 29.12 -11.50 -13.67
CA ALA A 217 30.12 -12.17 -14.50
C ALA A 217 31.34 -12.59 -13.65
N ASP A 218 31.87 -13.77 -13.95
CA ASP A 218 33.08 -14.35 -13.33
C ASP A 218 32.97 -14.63 -11.81
N GLN A 219 31.74 -14.76 -11.28
CA GLN A 219 31.49 -15.14 -9.89
C GLN A 219 30.54 -16.34 -9.78
N THR A 220 30.78 -17.20 -8.78
CA THR A 220 29.83 -18.21 -8.33
C THR A 220 29.11 -17.70 -7.08
N CYS A 221 27.78 -17.80 -7.07
CA CYS A 221 26.95 -17.30 -5.97
C CYS A 221 25.98 -18.36 -5.42
N GLY A 222 26.19 -19.63 -5.80
CA GLY A 222 25.47 -20.77 -5.26
C GLY A 222 25.58 -20.81 -3.74
N ALA A 223 24.48 -21.19 -3.08
CA ALA A 223 24.41 -21.33 -1.63
C ALA A 223 25.38 -22.43 -1.18
N THR A 224 26.62 -22.04 -0.87
CA THR A 224 27.54 -22.92 -0.16
C THR A 224 26.98 -23.11 1.24
N SER A 225 26.31 -24.24 1.43
CA SER A 225 26.17 -24.86 2.74
C SER A 225 27.57 -25.13 3.27
N THR A 226 28.21 -24.11 3.86
CA THR A 226 29.43 -24.28 4.63
C THR A 226 29.05 -25.07 5.87
N TRP A 227 29.17 -26.39 5.77
CA TRP A 227 29.42 -27.24 6.93
C TRP A 227 30.70 -26.69 7.57
N PHE A 228 30.54 -25.82 8.57
CA PHE A 228 31.62 -25.51 9.50
C PHE A 228 31.92 -26.82 10.25
N SER A 229 32.83 -27.61 9.68
CA SER A 229 33.40 -28.74 10.39
C SER A 229 34.18 -28.17 11.59
N PRO A 230 33.84 -28.50 12.84
CA PRO A 230 34.45 -27.91 14.04
C PRO A 230 35.93 -28.25 14.21
N ALA A 231 36.51 -29.04 13.30
CA ALA A 231 37.92 -29.41 13.29
C ALA A 231 38.86 -28.25 12.93
N ILE A 232 38.41 -27.24 12.18
CA ILE A 232 39.31 -26.17 11.68
C ILE A 232 39.53 -25.08 12.75
N THR A 233 38.63 -24.93 13.73
CA THR A 233 38.80 -23.99 14.84
C THR A 233 39.80 -24.45 15.91
N PHE A 234 40.18 -25.73 15.95
CA PHE A 234 41.10 -26.26 16.97
C PHE A 234 42.59 -26.05 16.63
N LEU A 235 42.96 -25.96 15.35
CA LEU A 235 44.36 -25.77 14.94
C LEU A 235 44.85 -24.32 15.12
N ALA A 236 43.94 -23.34 15.12
CA ALA A 236 44.30 -21.94 15.36
C ALA A 236 44.61 -21.65 16.84
N PHE A 237 44.02 -22.39 17.79
CA PHE A 237 44.26 -22.19 19.23
C PHE A 237 45.57 -22.80 19.73
N LEU A 238 46.07 -23.87 19.12
CA LEU A 238 47.33 -24.49 19.52
C LEU A 238 48.57 -23.68 19.09
N CYS A 239 48.47 -22.89 18.02
CA CYS A 239 49.59 -22.06 17.55
C CYS A 239 49.83 -20.82 18.42
N PHE A 240 48.80 -20.33 19.14
CA PHE A 240 48.93 -19.16 20.03
C PHE A 240 49.46 -19.50 21.43
N CYS A 241 49.39 -20.75 21.88
CA CYS A 241 49.89 -21.14 23.21
C CYS A 241 51.37 -21.57 23.25
N LEU A 242 52.00 -21.88 22.11
CA LEU A 242 53.40 -22.32 22.06
C LEU A 242 54.42 -21.20 21.74
N LEU A 243 53.96 -19.96 21.57
CA LEU A 243 54.82 -18.78 21.36
C LEU A 243 54.92 -17.86 22.59
N ARG A 244 54.41 -18.30 23.75
CA ARG A 244 54.65 -17.66 25.03
C ARG A 244 54.98 -18.70 26.10
N LEU A 245 56.22 -19.18 26.07
CA LEU A 245 57.01 -19.62 27.22
C LEU A 245 58.49 -19.59 26.84
#